data_AF-A0A0S2EME4-F1
#
_entry.id   AF-A0A0S2EME4-F1
#
_cell.length_a   1.000
_cell.length_b   1.000
_cell.length_c   1.000
_cell.angle_alpha   90.00
_cell.angle_beta   90.00
_cell.angle_gamma   90.00
#
_symmetry.space_group_name_H-M   'P 1'
#
loop_
_entity.id
_entity.type
_entity.pdbx_description
1 polymer ?
#
loop_
_entity_poly.entity_id
_entity_poly.type
_entity_poly.pdbx_seq_one_letter_code
_entity_poly.pdbx_strand_id
1 'polypeptide(L)'
;MKDLSNYTLTFSDEFNTRSISQNGAGTVWADIRPEWRFDAQSDIGFGRSSFVDPGSGYDPFKVENGILTITAVPDRTPFGMPGSWESGLIHTRGSFQQTYGYFEMRADLSETKGAWDAFWLLPTKQINEGKNGGWQELNVVEHYGNNPTGVYSWLHTTDYHADRSAELQVYSEHANQTQGLHTYGMDWNKDTISFYYDGQLIGTKATPSDMHGPMFILANLAVEANADPSGPAPQTQIDYIRAYAEKPASVEPPAYHEGAVYRFFNKDNGMHFFTSSAAERDAVIKTLPQYRFEGEAFDGAGAGAAGTIDVFRFFNKTTGAHFYTANVAERDQVIRTLANFDYEGVAYKAYASGENGAHEELYRFYNKQTDAHFYTASEAERDAIIHTLPSYSYEGVAYYVDFA
;
A
#
# COMPACT_ATOMS: atom_id res chain seq x y z
N MET A 1 -11.82 1.55 16.23
CA MET A 1 -10.55 1.08 15.64
C MET A 1 -10.80 0.83 14.17
N LYS A 2 -9.95 1.34 13.28
CA LYS A 2 -10.06 1.14 11.83
C LYS A 2 -9.86 -0.34 11.53
N ASP A 3 -10.78 -0.94 10.79
CA ASP A 3 -10.63 -2.31 10.29
C ASP A 3 -9.72 -2.31 9.05
N LEU A 4 -8.61 -3.04 9.14
CA LEU A 4 -7.63 -3.21 8.07
C LEU A 4 -7.70 -4.58 7.40
N SER A 5 -8.73 -5.40 7.71
CA SER A 5 -8.92 -6.74 7.13
C SER A 5 -8.99 -6.72 5.59
N ASN A 6 -9.51 -5.63 5.02
CA ASN A 6 -9.61 -5.39 3.58
C ASN A 6 -8.43 -4.59 3.01
N TYR A 7 -7.33 -4.45 3.74
CA TYR A 7 -6.16 -3.69 3.31
C TYR A 7 -4.90 -4.57 3.27
N THR A 8 -3.98 -4.22 2.38
CA THR A 8 -2.64 -4.82 2.30
C THR A 8 -1.62 -3.75 2.63
N LEU A 9 -0.66 -4.07 3.51
CA LEU A 9 0.48 -3.20 3.81
C LEU A 9 1.31 -3.00 2.54
N THR A 10 1.43 -1.75 2.09
CA THR A 10 2.18 -1.38 0.88
C THR A 10 3.45 -0.60 1.19
N PHE A 11 3.51 0.01 2.38
CA PHE A 11 4.68 0.66 2.91
C PHE A 11 4.72 0.53 4.42
N SER A 12 5.91 0.32 4.97
CA SER A 12 6.17 0.42 6.39
C SER A 12 7.60 0.85 6.63
N ASP A 13 7.77 1.82 7.52
CA ASP A 13 9.01 1.99 8.26
C ASP A 13 8.71 1.87 9.75
N GLU A 14 9.31 0.87 10.38
CA GLU A 14 9.20 0.57 11.81
C GLU A 14 10.37 1.18 12.60
N PHE A 15 11.18 2.03 11.93
CA PHE A 15 12.34 2.72 12.47
C PHE A 15 13.29 1.82 13.29
N ASN A 16 13.44 0.56 12.88
CA ASN A 16 14.42 -0.36 13.47
C ASN A 16 15.86 -0.04 13.03
N THR A 17 16.01 0.67 11.90
CA THR A 17 17.29 1.11 11.33
C THR A 17 17.13 2.49 10.69
N ARG A 18 18.09 3.40 10.89
CA ARG A 18 18.08 4.72 10.23
C ARG A 18 18.24 4.56 8.71
N SER A 19 17.26 5.07 7.96
CA SER A 19 17.24 5.07 6.48
C SER A 19 16.92 6.47 5.94
N ILE A 20 17.79 7.43 6.23
CA ILE A 20 17.62 8.85 5.89
C ILE A 20 18.89 9.37 5.20
N SER A 21 18.74 10.04 4.06
CA SER A 21 19.83 10.72 3.36
C SER A 21 19.36 12.05 2.76
N GLN A 22 20.30 12.90 2.34
CA GLN A 22 19.98 14.26 1.90
C GLN A 22 18.92 14.35 0.79
N ASN A 23 18.95 13.41 -0.14
CA ASN A 23 18.13 13.41 -1.35
C ASN A 23 17.39 12.07 -1.58
N GLY A 24 17.39 11.19 -0.58
CA GLY A 24 16.78 9.87 -0.66
C GLY A 24 17.62 8.83 -1.43
N ALA A 25 18.85 9.15 -1.85
CA ALA A 25 19.68 8.21 -2.59
C ALA A 25 20.05 6.98 -1.72
N GLY A 26 19.53 5.82 -2.09
CA GLY A 26 19.78 4.55 -1.39
C GLY A 26 19.09 4.44 -0.03
N THR A 27 18.16 5.34 0.29
CA THR A 27 17.42 5.36 1.55
C THR A 27 15.92 5.44 1.32
N VAL A 28 15.13 5.13 2.36
CA VAL A 28 13.68 5.30 2.33
C VAL A 28 13.32 6.77 2.36
N TRP A 29 13.99 7.54 3.21
CA TRP A 29 13.66 8.94 3.44
C TRP A 29 14.72 9.86 2.84
N ALA A 30 14.24 10.93 2.23
CA ALA A 30 15.02 12.14 2.01
C ALA A 30 14.72 13.16 3.12
N ASP A 31 15.70 13.94 3.56
CA ASP A 31 15.51 14.94 4.63
C ASP A 31 15.55 16.41 4.16
N ILE A 32 15.58 16.64 2.84
CA ILE A 32 15.47 18.00 2.28
C ILE A 32 14.50 18.07 1.10
N ARG A 33 13.57 19.03 1.15
CA ARG A 33 12.70 19.34 0.01
C ARG A 33 13.47 20.03 -1.12
N PRO A 34 13.22 19.65 -2.39
CA PRO A 34 13.96 20.19 -3.53
C PRO A 34 13.58 21.65 -3.90
N GLU A 35 12.45 22.18 -3.43
CA GLU A 35 11.84 23.39 -3.99
C GLU A 35 12.00 24.67 -3.12
N TRP A 36 12.56 24.60 -1.91
CA TRP A 36 12.56 25.74 -0.95
C TRP A 36 13.82 25.89 -0.09
N ARG A 37 14.99 25.64 -0.67
CA ARG A 37 16.27 25.83 0.02
C ARG A 37 16.67 27.30 0.16
N PHE A 38 17.16 27.69 1.34
CA PHE A 38 17.83 28.97 1.54
C PHE A 38 19.29 28.89 1.05
N ASP A 39 19.95 27.75 1.26
CA ASP A 39 21.28 27.43 0.74
C ASP A 39 21.50 25.91 0.56
N ALA A 40 22.75 25.48 0.40
CA ALA A 40 23.05 24.06 0.20
C ALA A 40 22.85 23.20 1.47
N GLN A 41 22.59 23.81 2.62
CA GLN A 41 22.58 23.21 3.95
C GLN A 41 21.24 23.35 4.69
N SER A 42 20.34 24.26 4.30
CA SER A 42 19.05 24.47 4.97
C SER A 42 17.85 24.65 4.02
N ASP A 43 16.74 23.98 4.35
CA ASP A 43 15.40 24.20 3.77
C ASP A 43 14.60 25.14 4.67
N ILE A 44 13.82 26.04 4.08
CA ILE A 44 12.91 26.92 4.81
C ILE A 44 11.79 26.05 5.40
N GLY A 45 11.89 25.71 6.68
CA GLY A 45 10.84 25.02 7.40
C GLY A 45 9.61 25.89 7.63
N PHE A 46 8.62 25.33 8.31
CA PHE A 46 7.39 26.05 8.65
C PHE A 46 7.60 26.92 9.90
N GLY A 47 6.82 28.00 10.03
CA GLY A 47 6.96 28.93 11.15
C GLY A 47 8.34 29.61 11.18
N ARG A 48 9.10 29.33 12.23
CA ARG A 48 10.50 29.76 12.43
C ARG A 48 11.43 28.55 12.60
N SER A 49 11.32 27.57 11.69
CA SER A 49 12.22 26.43 11.63
C SER A 49 13.00 26.37 10.32
N SER A 50 14.20 25.83 10.37
CA SER A 50 15.04 25.43 9.24
C SER A 50 15.17 23.92 9.31
N PHE A 51 14.77 23.20 8.26
CA PHE A 51 14.99 21.76 8.21
C PHE A 51 16.42 21.49 7.73
N VAL A 52 17.17 20.73 8.52
CA VAL A 52 18.61 20.53 8.34
C VAL A 52 19.00 19.05 8.35
N ASP A 53 20.20 18.77 7.84
CA ASP A 53 20.82 17.44 7.81
C ASP A 53 22.23 17.48 8.46
N PRO A 54 22.90 16.34 8.73
CA PRO A 54 24.22 16.30 9.37
C PRO A 54 25.29 17.21 8.74
N GLY A 55 25.19 17.49 7.43
CA GLY A 55 26.06 18.39 6.69
C GLY A 55 25.98 19.85 7.11
N SER A 56 24.91 20.25 7.82
CA SER A 56 24.78 21.56 8.50
C SER A 56 25.62 21.65 9.79
N GLY A 57 26.08 20.51 10.31
CA GLY A 57 26.69 20.39 11.64
C GLY A 57 25.74 19.88 12.74
N TYR A 58 24.46 19.66 12.41
CA TYR A 58 23.47 19.08 13.30
C TYR A 58 22.63 18.01 12.58
N ASP A 59 22.47 16.83 13.20
CA ASP A 59 21.51 15.81 12.76
C ASP A 59 20.28 15.89 13.69
N PRO A 60 19.10 16.29 13.19
CA PRO A 60 17.90 16.35 14.01
C PRO A 60 17.29 14.98 14.25
N PHE A 61 17.77 13.92 13.57
CA PHE A 61 17.20 12.59 13.60
C PHE A 61 18.02 11.61 14.43
N LYS A 62 17.36 10.92 15.36
CA LYS A 62 17.94 9.79 16.09
C LYS A 62 17.01 8.58 16.00
N VAL A 63 17.54 7.44 15.57
CA VAL A 63 16.80 6.17 15.58
C VAL A 63 17.39 5.27 16.67
N GLU A 64 16.57 4.88 17.63
CA GLU A 64 16.97 4.03 18.76
C GLU A 64 15.77 3.20 19.25
N ASN A 65 15.96 1.90 19.45
CA ASN A 65 14.92 0.98 19.98
C ASN A 65 13.59 0.99 19.19
N GLY A 66 13.64 1.13 17.86
CA GLY A 66 12.44 1.16 17.02
C GLY A 66 11.73 2.52 16.97
N ILE A 67 12.29 3.56 17.58
CA ILE A 67 11.71 4.91 17.58
C ILE A 67 12.60 5.86 16.78
N LEU A 68 12.02 6.58 15.82
CA LEU A 68 12.61 7.80 15.26
C LEU A 68 12.27 8.98 16.17
N THR A 69 13.29 9.65 16.66
CA THR A 69 13.16 10.91 17.39
C THR A 69 13.60 12.07 16.49
N ILE A 70 12.75 13.09 16.36
CA ILE A 70 13.09 14.38 15.76
C ILE A 70 13.22 15.40 16.90
N THR A 71 14.36 16.08 16.99
CA THR A 71 14.58 17.12 18.03
C THR A 71 14.82 18.46 17.37
N ALA A 72 14.12 19.49 17.83
CA ALA A 72 14.39 20.87 17.43
C ALA A 72 15.33 21.54 18.43
N VAL A 73 16.27 22.33 17.94
CA VAL A 73 17.19 23.13 18.77
C VAL A 73 17.27 24.56 18.25
N PRO A 74 17.54 25.56 19.12
CA PRO A 74 17.77 26.92 18.64
C PRO A 74 18.85 26.91 17.55
N ASP A 75 18.63 27.67 16.49
CA ASP A 75 19.56 27.73 15.36
C ASP A 75 20.94 28.21 15.82
N ARG A 76 21.96 27.44 15.46
CA ARG A 76 23.37 27.66 15.75
C ARG A 76 24.17 27.81 14.46
N THR A 77 23.52 27.69 13.31
CA THR A 77 24.15 27.78 12.00
C THR A 77 24.12 29.21 11.47
N PRO A 78 25.08 29.60 10.62
CA PRO A 78 24.98 30.82 9.82
C PRO A 78 24.01 30.68 8.62
N PHE A 79 23.39 29.51 8.48
CA PHE A 79 22.62 29.06 7.32
C PHE A 79 21.10 29.07 7.57
N GLY A 80 20.68 29.09 8.83
CA GLY A 80 19.29 29.26 9.21
C GLY A 80 18.87 30.73 9.31
N MET A 81 17.56 30.95 9.41
CA MET A 81 17.02 32.28 9.66
C MET A 81 17.40 32.75 11.07
N PRO A 82 17.95 33.97 11.27
CA PRO A 82 18.30 34.45 12.61
C PRO A 82 17.11 34.38 13.58
N GLY A 83 17.33 33.69 14.71
CA GLY A 83 16.27 33.43 15.69
C GLY A 83 15.26 32.34 15.28
N SER A 84 15.67 31.44 14.37
CA SER A 84 14.96 30.22 14.01
C SER A 84 15.42 29.02 14.85
N TRP A 85 14.87 27.86 14.52
CA TRP A 85 15.20 26.57 15.09
C TRP A 85 15.73 25.64 14.00
N GLU A 86 16.77 24.87 14.29
CA GLU A 86 17.16 23.71 13.49
C GLU A 86 16.24 22.54 13.84
N SER A 87 15.61 21.91 12.86
CA SER A 87 14.79 20.71 13.06
C SER A 87 14.82 19.80 11.83
N GLY A 88 13.92 18.80 11.79
CA GLY A 88 13.91 17.76 10.77
C GLY A 88 12.57 17.59 10.08
N LEU A 89 12.64 17.32 8.77
CA LEU A 89 11.56 16.80 7.94
C LEU A 89 12.08 15.59 7.19
N ILE A 90 11.28 14.54 7.08
CA ILE A 90 11.54 13.39 6.21
C ILE A 90 10.43 13.25 5.17
N HIS A 91 10.78 12.79 3.97
CA HIS A 91 9.78 12.48 2.94
C HIS A 91 10.15 11.29 2.06
N THR A 92 9.16 10.66 1.45
CA THR A 92 9.34 9.49 0.57
C THR A 92 9.35 9.82 -0.92
N ARG A 93 9.42 11.10 -1.32
CA ARG A 93 9.51 11.47 -2.76
C ARG A 93 10.65 10.72 -3.43
N GLY A 94 10.31 9.89 -4.42
CA GLY A 94 11.25 9.06 -5.18
C GLY A 94 11.42 7.62 -4.65
N SER A 95 11.08 7.34 -3.39
CA SER A 95 11.17 6.00 -2.78
C SER A 95 9.81 5.33 -2.62
N PHE A 96 8.78 6.08 -2.24
CA PHE A 96 7.41 5.60 -2.10
C PHE A 96 6.38 6.69 -2.45
N GLN A 97 5.37 6.30 -3.20
CA GLN A 97 4.21 7.12 -3.52
C GLN A 97 3.00 6.20 -3.76
N GLN A 98 1.82 6.67 -3.41
CA GLN A 98 0.58 5.91 -3.59
C GLN A 98 -0.59 6.86 -3.85
N THR A 99 -1.57 6.38 -4.64
CA THR A 99 -2.89 7.01 -4.73
C THR A 99 -3.85 6.19 -3.88
N TYR A 100 -4.65 6.87 -3.05
CA TYR A 100 -5.62 6.24 -2.14
C TYR A 100 -5.00 5.32 -1.10
N GLY A 101 -5.84 4.77 -0.22
CA GLY A 101 -5.47 3.85 0.83
C GLY A 101 -5.50 4.47 2.22
N TYR A 102 -5.08 3.67 3.20
CA TYR A 102 -4.96 4.07 4.59
C TYR A 102 -3.51 4.42 4.92
N PHE A 103 -3.26 5.63 5.42
CA PHE A 103 -1.96 6.11 5.87
C PHE A 103 -2.02 6.32 7.37
N GLU A 104 -1.10 5.74 8.12
CA GLU A 104 -1.07 5.84 9.58
C GLU A 104 0.34 6.11 10.08
N MET A 105 0.44 7.03 11.04
CA MET A 105 1.64 7.24 11.85
C MET A 105 1.30 6.96 13.32
N ARG A 106 2.17 6.21 14.01
CA ARG A 106 2.12 6.09 15.47
C ARG A 106 3.21 6.95 16.08
N ALA A 107 2.83 7.98 16.84
CA ALA A 107 3.77 8.96 17.36
C ALA A 107 3.32 9.57 18.69
N ASP A 108 4.31 10.12 19.42
CA ASP A 108 4.17 11.00 20.58
C ASP A 108 4.58 12.39 20.09
N LEU A 109 3.57 13.24 19.89
CA LEU A 109 3.73 14.58 19.31
C LEU A 109 4.11 15.58 20.41
N SER A 110 4.80 16.65 20.05
CA SER A 110 5.40 17.52 21.04
C SER A 110 4.40 18.49 21.67
N GLU A 111 4.24 18.39 23.00
CA GLU A 111 3.48 19.39 23.78
C GLU A 111 4.32 20.62 24.16
N THR A 112 5.55 20.72 23.65
CA THR A 112 6.38 21.89 23.90
C THR A 112 5.73 23.11 23.27
N LYS A 113 5.58 24.17 24.05
CA LYS A 113 5.00 25.43 23.58
C LYS A 113 5.66 25.92 22.28
N GLY A 114 4.87 26.04 21.22
CA GLY A 114 5.33 26.45 19.90
C GLY A 114 5.90 25.32 19.03
N ALA A 115 5.84 24.06 19.46
CA ALA A 115 6.05 22.93 18.56
C ALA A 115 4.93 22.85 17.51
N TRP A 116 5.28 22.42 16.31
CA TRP A 116 4.34 22.18 15.22
C TRP A 116 4.69 20.86 14.51
N ASP A 117 4.07 19.78 14.98
CA ASP A 117 4.19 18.46 14.41
C ASP A 117 3.28 18.30 13.19
N ALA A 118 3.73 17.57 12.17
CA ALA A 118 2.88 17.21 11.04
C ALA A 118 3.19 15.82 10.46
N PHE A 119 2.14 15.12 10.05
CA PHE A 119 2.18 13.95 9.17
C PHE A 119 1.20 14.17 8.02
N TRP A 120 1.73 14.14 6.80
CA TRP A 120 1.05 14.73 5.66
C TRP A 120 1.55 14.17 4.33
N LEU A 121 0.84 14.46 3.25
CA LEU A 121 1.11 13.97 1.92
C LEU A 121 1.11 15.11 0.90
N LEU A 122 2.01 15.03 -0.08
CA LEU A 122 2.08 15.93 -1.23
C LEU A 122 2.02 15.17 -2.54
N PRO A 123 1.41 15.73 -3.60
CA PRO A 123 1.42 15.10 -4.91
C PRO A 123 2.83 15.08 -5.49
N THR A 124 3.12 14.00 -6.22
CA THR A 124 4.35 13.89 -7.03
C THR A 124 4.44 14.97 -8.11
N LYS A 125 3.29 15.54 -8.48
CA LYS A 125 3.14 16.66 -9.40
C LYS A 125 1.91 17.49 -9.03
N GLN A 126 2.12 18.75 -8.67
CA GLN A 126 1.04 19.72 -8.47
C GLN A 126 0.28 19.97 -9.80
N ILE A 127 -1.03 20.09 -9.72
CA ILE A 127 -1.91 20.50 -10.81
C ILE A 127 -2.69 21.75 -10.40
N ASN A 128 -2.82 22.70 -11.33
CA ASN A 128 -3.55 23.96 -11.12
C ASN A 128 -3.10 24.78 -9.90
N GLU A 129 -1.84 24.67 -9.49
CA GLU A 129 -1.30 25.41 -8.34
C GLU A 129 -1.59 26.92 -8.45
N GLY A 130 -2.03 27.51 -7.34
CA GLY A 130 -2.43 28.93 -7.25
C GLY A 130 -3.85 29.20 -7.73
N LYS A 131 -4.52 28.26 -8.41
CA LYS A 131 -5.95 28.40 -8.76
C LYS A 131 -6.76 28.51 -7.48
N ASN A 132 -7.66 29.50 -7.43
CA ASN A 132 -8.42 29.87 -6.24
C ASN A 132 -7.54 30.16 -4.99
N GLY A 133 -6.24 30.43 -5.16
CA GLY A 133 -5.31 30.54 -4.03
C GLY A 133 -5.13 29.23 -3.26
N GLY A 134 -5.23 28.09 -3.94
CA GLY A 134 -5.01 26.76 -3.39
C GLY A 134 -3.84 26.02 -4.04
N TRP A 135 -3.42 24.94 -3.40
CA TRP A 135 -2.47 23.93 -3.87
C TRP A 135 -2.94 22.58 -3.33
N GLN A 136 -2.36 21.47 -3.78
CA GLN A 136 -2.75 20.15 -3.30
C GLN A 136 -1.87 19.72 -2.12
N GLU A 137 -2.49 19.39 -1.00
CA GLU A 137 -1.86 18.86 0.22
C GLU A 137 -2.91 18.10 1.05
N LEU A 138 -2.52 16.96 1.63
CA LEU A 138 -3.36 16.22 2.57
C LEU A 138 -2.64 16.14 3.92
N ASN A 139 -3.12 16.87 4.92
CA ASN A 139 -2.60 16.83 6.27
C ASN A 139 -3.38 15.80 7.07
N VAL A 140 -2.76 14.64 7.34
CA VAL A 140 -3.35 13.58 8.18
C VAL A 140 -3.50 14.10 9.59
N VAL A 141 -2.43 14.71 10.12
CA VAL A 141 -2.45 15.41 11.40
C VAL A 141 -1.47 16.58 11.39
N GLU A 142 -1.90 17.69 11.95
CA GLU A 142 -1.08 18.76 12.49
C GLU A 142 -1.40 18.92 13.99
N HIS A 143 -0.35 18.98 14.80
CA HIS A 143 -0.46 19.26 16.23
C HIS A 143 0.41 20.46 16.61
N TYR A 144 -0.15 21.32 17.44
CA TYR A 144 0.51 22.51 17.92
C TYR A 144 0.67 22.37 19.43
N GLY A 145 1.90 22.45 19.96
CA GLY A 145 2.13 22.31 21.40
C GLY A 145 1.49 23.43 22.25
N ASN A 146 0.97 24.48 21.60
CA ASN A 146 0.11 25.49 22.22
C ASN A 146 -1.34 25.01 22.48
N ASN A 147 -1.75 23.88 21.89
CA ASN A 147 -3.05 23.24 22.02
C ASN A 147 -2.88 21.74 22.35
N PRO A 148 -2.49 21.38 23.59
CA PRO A 148 -2.22 19.99 24.01
C PRO A 148 -3.47 19.12 24.12
N THR A 149 -4.62 19.61 23.65
CA THR A 149 -5.87 18.85 23.64
C THR A 149 -6.39 18.64 22.23
N GLY A 150 -5.80 19.27 21.22
CA GLY A 150 -6.37 19.35 19.89
C GLY A 150 -5.43 18.89 18.80
N VAL A 151 -6.00 18.25 17.79
CA VAL A 151 -5.32 17.95 16.53
C VAL A 151 -6.16 18.43 15.36
N TYR A 152 -5.48 18.80 14.28
CA TYR A 152 -6.09 19.29 13.06
C TYR A 152 -5.76 18.36 11.90
N SER A 153 -6.73 18.14 11.03
CA SER A 153 -6.51 17.56 9.71
C SER A 153 -7.01 18.55 8.67
N TRP A 154 -6.28 18.70 7.58
CA TRP A 154 -6.55 19.71 6.57
C TRP A 154 -6.46 19.13 5.16
N LEU A 155 -7.36 19.61 4.30
CA LEU A 155 -7.30 19.41 2.86
C LEU A 155 -6.96 20.74 2.20
N HIS A 156 -5.79 20.85 1.58
CA HIS A 156 -5.51 21.98 0.68
C HIS A 156 -5.84 21.53 -0.72
N THR A 157 -6.72 22.25 -1.41
CA THR A 157 -7.15 21.92 -2.77
C THR A 157 -7.26 23.19 -3.61
N THR A 158 -7.18 23.02 -4.93
CA THR A 158 -7.42 24.06 -5.93
C THR A 158 -8.90 24.24 -6.26
N ASP A 159 -9.77 23.39 -5.70
CA ASP A 159 -11.22 23.54 -5.79
C ASP A 159 -11.71 24.80 -5.07
N TYR A 160 -12.84 25.33 -5.54
CA TYR A 160 -13.46 26.47 -4.90
C TYR A 160 -14.32 26.01 -3.72
N HIS A 161 -14.12 26.64 -2.56
CA HIS A 161 -14.90 26.41 -1.35
C HIS A 161 -15.38 27.74 -0.78
N ALA A 162 -16.66 27.83 -0.48
CA ALA A 162 -17.25 29.05 0.08
C ALA A 162 -16.88 29.21 1.56
N ASP A 163 -16.83 28.10 2.31
CA ASP A 163 -16.35 28.05 3.69
C ASP A 163 -15.23 27.01 3.83
N ARG A 164 -13.98 27.46 3.66
CA ARG A 164 -12.80 26.59 3.71
C ARG A 164 -12.67 25.85 5.04
N SER A 165 -12.92 26.52 6.16
CA SER A 165 -12.75 25.89 7.47
C SER A 165 -13.76 24.76 7.66
N ALA A 166 -15.05 25.00 7.37
CA ALA A 166 -16.07 23.98 7.53
C ALA A 166 -15.91 22.80 6.55
N GLU A 167 -15.47 23.07 5.32
CA GLU A 167 -15.42 22.08 4.24
C GLU A 167 -14.10 21.31 4.17
N LEU A 168 -12.98 21.89 4.63
CA LEU A 168 -11.65 21.31 4.44
C LEU A 168 -10.91 20.97 5.73
N GLN A 169 -11.40 21.44 6.89
CA GLN A 169 -10.81 21.14 8.18
C GLN A 169 -11.59 20.07 8.93
N VAL A 170 -10.87 19.20 9.61
CA VAL A 170 -11.38 18.42 10.74
C VAL A 170 -10.56 18.81 11.97
N TYR A 171 -11.24 19.19 13.04
CA TYR A 171 -10.64 19.44 14.35
C TYR A 171 -11.23 18.45 15.34
N SER A 172 -10.39 17.87 16.17
CA SER A 172 -10.83 16.96 17.23
C SER A 172 -10.12 17.27 18.54
N GLU A 173 -10.89 17.25 19.64
CA GLU A 173 -10.38 17.45 21.00
C GLU A 173 -10.31 16.11 21.73
N HIS A 174 -9.17 15.88 22.39
CA HIS A 174 -8.87 14.70 23.18
C HIS A 174 -8.22 15.16 24.50
N ALA A 175 -9.01 15.20 25.58
CA ALA A 175 -8.57 15.76 26.86
C ALA A 175 -7.35 15.01 27.44
N ASN A 176 -6.20 15.68 27.53
CA ASN A 176 -4.92 15.13 28.04
C ASN A 176 -4.43 13.88 27.30
N GLN A 177 -4.89 13.64 26.07
CA GLN A 177 -4.57 12.42 25.33
C GLN A 177 -3.51 12.61 24.25
N THR A 178 -2.91 13.78 24.02
CA THR A 178 -1.80 13.86 23.03
C THR A 178 -0.46 13.39 23.60
N GLN A 179 -0.32 13.25 24.92
CA GLN A 179 0.89 12.71 25.55
C GLN A 179 1.04 11.20 25.31
N GLY A 180 2.23 10.79 24.88
CA GLY A 180 2.54 9.39 24.63
C GLY A 180 2.16 8.97 23.22
N LEU A 181 2.36 7.68 22.92
CA LEU A 181 2.21 7.17 21.56
C LEU A 181 0.73 6.95 21.20
N HIS A 182 0.24 7.73 20.24
CA HIS A 182 -1.10 7.62 19.63
C HIS A 182 -1.02 7.30 18.15
N THR A 183 -2.09 6.77 17.56
CA THR A 183 -2.17 6.57 16.10
C THR A 183 -2.99 7.67 15.42
N TYR A 184 -2.41 8.22 14.35
CA TYR A 184 -3.00 9.26 13.51
C TYR A 184 -3.15 8.70 12.11
N GLY A 185 -4.39 8.58 11.64
CA GLY A 185 -4.70 7.87 10.42
C GLY A 185 -5.57 8.65 9.44
N MET A 186 -5.38 8.41 8.15
CA MET A 186 -6.23 8.92 7.08
C MET A 186 -6.57 7.79 6.11
N ASP A 187 -7.86 7.56 5.88
CA ASP A 187 -8.39 6.70 4.83
C ASP A 187 -8.84 7.56 3.66
N TRP A 188 -8.05 7.56 2.60
CA TRP A 188 -8.29 8.33 1.38
C TRP A 188 -8.74 7.39 0.27
N ASN A 189 -9.95 7.57 -0.22
CA ASN A 189 -10.46 6.87 -1.40
C ASN A 189 -10.97 7.90 -2.44
N LYS A 190 -11.50 7.40 -3.55
CA LYS A 190 -11.95 8.26 -4.66
C LYS A 190 -13.13 9.19 -4.27
N ASP A 191 -13.92 8.81 -3.28
CA ASP A 191 -15.16 9.51 -2.91
C ASP A 191 -14.99 10.32 -1.62
N THR A 192 -14.24 9.78 -0.65
CA THR A 192 -14.07 10.39 0.68
C THR A 192 -12.64 10.33 1.21
N ILE A 193 -12.35 11.25 2.12
CA ILE A 193 -11.17 11.26 2.98
C ILE A 193 -11.66 11.27 4.43
N SER A 194 -11.33 10.22 5.18
CA SER A 194 -11.72 10.05 6.58
C SER A 194 -10.50 10.05 7.49
N PHE A 195 -10.55 10.79 8.59
CA PHE A 195 -9.45 10.93 9.54
C PHE A 195 -9.74 10.17 10.84
N TYR A 196 -8.69 9.64 11.45
CA TYR A 196 -8.76 8.76 12.61
C TYR A 196 -7.75 9.16 13.69
N TYR A 197 -8.18 9.06 14.94
CA TYR A 197 -7.35 9.16 16.13
C TYR A 197 -7.51 7.87 16.96
N ASP A 198 -6.42 7.15 17.23
CA ASP A 198 -6.43 5.81 17.85
C ASP A 198 -7.43 4.85 17.17
N GLY A 199 -7.47 4.94 15.84
CA GLY A 199 -8.40 4.19 14.99
C GLY A 199 -9.90 4.56 15.20
N GLN A 200 -10.23 5.63 15.91
CA GLN A 200 -11.59 6.17 16.01
C GLN A 200 -11.79 7.26 14.95
N LEU A 201 -12.88 7.19 14.21
CA LEU A 201 -13.22 8.19 13.18
C LEU A 201 -13.49 9.54 13.84
N ILE A 202 -12.76 10.59 13.45
CA ILE A 202 -12.94 11.96 13.95
C ILE A 202 -13.57 12.91 12.93
N GLY A 203 -13.57 12.54 11.66
CA GLY A 203 -14.27 13.31 10.63
C GLY A 203 -14.05 12.76 9.22
N THR A 204 -14.96 13.09 8.32
CA THR A 204 -14.91 12.71 6.90
C THR A 204 -15.24 13.91 6.04
N LYS A 205 -14.50 14.09 4.95
CA LYS A 205 -14.78 15.05 3.87
C LYS A 205 -14.90 14.32 2.54
N ALA A 206 -15.52 14.96 1.55
CA ALA A 206 -15.47 14.49 0.18
C ALA A 206 -14.05 14.64 -0.37
N THR A 207 -13.60 13.69 -1.19
CA THR A 207 -12.33 13.81 -1.90
C THR A 207 -12.43 14.93 -2.92
N PRO A 208 -11.60 16.00 -2.83
CA PRO A 208 -11.60 17.08 -3.82
C PRO A 208 -11.27 16.56 -5.22
N SER A 209 -11.74 17.26 -6.25
CA SER A 209 -11.63 16.79 -7.64
C SER A 209 -10.20 16.75 -8.18
N ASP A 210 -9.26 17.41 -7.49
CA ASP A 210 -7.83 17.36 -7.79
C ASP A 210 -7.08 16.32 -6.93
N MET A 211 -7.74 15.59 -6.02
CA MET A 211 -7.09 14.63 -5.11
C MET A 211 -7.17 13.18 -5.59
N HIS A 212 -6.69 12.94 -6.82
CA HIS A 212 -6.73 11.63 -7.48
C HIS A 212 -5.39 11.18 -8.09
N GLY A 213 -4.32 11.97 -7.92
CA GLY A 213 -2.96 11.62 -8.36
C GLY A 213 -2.11 11.02 -7.24
N PRO A 214 -0.98 10.35 -7.55
CA PRO A 214 -0.13 9.74 -6.53
C PRO A 214 0.56 10.79 -5.66
N MET A 215 0.56 10.53 -4.35
CA MET A 215 1.20 11.36 -3.34
C MET A 215 2.29 10.60 -2.58
N PHE A 216 3.29 11.33 -2.11
CA PHE A 216 4.35 10.81 -1.24
C PHE A 216 4.15 11.31 0.20
N ILE A 217 4.72 10.60 1.15
CA ILE A 217 4.57 10.85 2.58
C ILE A 217 5.60 11.87 3.07
N LEU A 218 5.21 12.71 4.02
CA LEU A 218 6.07 13.61 4.79
C LEU A 218 5.74 13.50 6.29
N ALA A 219 6.78 13.63 7.13
CA ALA A 219 6.64 13.85 8.56
C ALA A 219 7.71 14.83 9.05
N ASN A 220 7.35 15.74 9.95
CA ASN A 220 8.28 16.74 10.47
C ASN A 220 7.92 17.24 11.86
N LEU A 221 8.88 17.92 12.47
CA LEU A 221 8.71 18.80 13.61
C LEU A 221 9.14 20.21 13.21
N ALA A 222 8.19 21.11 13.01
CA ALA A 222 8.45 22.53 12.85
C ALA A 222 8.33 23.25 14.20
N VAL A 223 8.69 24.54 14.19
CA VAL A 223 8.58 25.39 15.39
C VAL A 223 7.93 26.72 15.02
N GLU A 224 6.85 27.07 15.70
CA GLU A 224 6.11 28.32 15.55
C GLU A 224 6.95 29.53 15.99
N ALA A 225 6.62 30.70 15.44
CA ALA A 225 7.36 31.93 15.72
C ALA A 225 7.30 32.40 17.18
N ASN A 226 6.35 31.87 17.97
CA ASN A 226 6.13 32.22 19.37
C ASN A 226 6.84 31.28 20.37
N ALA A 227 7.62 30.30 19.88
CA ALA A 227 8.40 29.40 20.73
C ALA A 227 9.49 30.17 21.51
N ASP A 228 9.68 29.78 22.78
CA ASP A 228 10.73 30.33 23.63
C ASP A 228 12.03 29.53 23.45
N PRO A 229 13.10 30.11 22.86
CA PRO A 229 14.37 29.40 22.66
C PRO A 229 15.10 29.04 23.95
N SER A 230 14.67 29.57 25.10
CA SER A 230 15.17 29.18 26.43
C SER A 230 14.36 28.07 27.11
N GLY A 231 13.22 27.68 26.52
CA GLY A 231 12.38 26.59 26.99
C GLY A 231 12.95 25.20 26.69
N PRO A 232 12.22 24.13 27.08
CA PRO A 232 12.60 22.77 26.68
C PRO A 232 12.63 22.65 25.15
N ALA A 233 13.52 21.81 24.63
CA ALA A 233 13.60 21.53 23.20
C ALA A 233 12.35 20.77 22.74
N PRO A 234 11.63 21.24 21.69
CA PRO A 234 10.59 20.45 21.06
C PRO A 234 11.14 19.11 20.57
N GLN A 235 10.37 18.05 20.80
CA GLN A 235 10.74 16.70 20.42
C GLN A 235 9.50 15.90 20.05
N THR A 236 9.63 15.13 18.96
CA THR A 236 8.63 14.20 18.44
C THR A 236 9.23 12.80 18.41
N GLN A 237 8.46 11.80 18.80
CA GLN A 237 8.86 10.40 18.72
C GLN A 237 7.89 9.63 17.82
N ILE A 238 8.40 8.97 16.79
CA ILE A 238 7.62 8.21 15.81
C ILE A 238 8.03 6.74 15.93
N ASP A 239 7.05 5.89 16.23
CA ASP A 239 7.22 4.43 16.34
C ASP A 239 7.13 3.75 14.98
N TYR A 240 6.14 4.12 14.17
CA TYR A 240 6.07 3.66 12.78
C TYR A 240 5.33 4.64 11.88
N ILE A 241 5.62 4.54 10.59
CA ILE A 241 4.77 5.07 9.52
C ILE A 241 4.42 3.91 8.60
N ARG A 242 3.13 3.73 8.34
CA ARG A 242 2.61 2.67 7.46
C ARG A 242 1.64 3.25 6.44
N ALA A 243 1.67 2.67 5.24
CA ALA A 243 0.61 2.86 4.26
C ALA A 243 0.06 1.50 3.84
N TYR A 244 -1.23 1.49 3.59
CA TYR A 244 -1.95 0.32 3.15
C TYR A 244 -2.77 0.69 1.93
N ALA A 245 -2.76 -0.15 0.90
CA ALA A 245 -3.76 -0.06 -0.14
C ALA A 245 -4.97 -0.89 0.28
N GLU A 246 -6.18 -0.44 -0.08
CA GLU A 246 -7.30 -1.38 -0.13
C GLU A 246 -6.84 -2.57 -0.97
N LYS A 247 -7.06 -3.78 -0.44
CA LYS A 247 -6.99 -4.96 -1.28
C LYS A 247 -7.85 -4.63 -2.48
N PRO A 248 -7.35 -4.85 -3.72
CA PRO A 248 -8.22 -4.75 -4.88
C PRO A 248 -9.46 -5.51 -4.48
N ALA A 249 -10.62 -4.82 -4.52
CA ALA A 249 -11.89 -5.32 -4.01
C ALA A 249 -11.84 -6.79 -4.27
N SER A 250 -11.74 -7.59 -3.19
CA SER A 250 -11.47 -9.00 -3.37
C SER A 250 -12.45 -9.37 -4.45
N VAL A 251 -11.95 -9.84 -5.59
CA VAL A 251 -12.71 -10.91 -6.18
C VAL A 251 -12.65 -11.88 -5.01
N GLU A 252 -13.64 -11.82 -4.11
CA GLU A 252 -14.07 -12.97 -3.34
C GLU A 252 -13.82 -14.07 -4.34
N PRO A 253 -12.90 -15.01 -4.08
CA PRO A 253 -12.48 -15.94 -5.12
C PRO A 253 -13.76 -16.40 -5.78
N PRO A 254 -13.97 -16.00 -7.05
CA PRO A 254 -15.32 -15.74 -7.51
C PRO A 254 -16.06 -17.01 -7.25
N ALA A 255 -17.17 -16.92 -6.50
CA ALA A 255 -17.90 -18.08 -6.04
C ALA A 255 -17.88 -19.08 -7.19
N TYR A 256 -17.18 -20.21 -7.00
CA TYR A 256 -16.83 -21.02 -8.16
C TYR A 256 -18.11 -21.36 -8.90
N HIS A 257 -18.09 -21.19 -10.22
CA HIS A 257 -19.23 -21.51 -11.03
C HIS A 257 -19.04 -22.90 -11.61
N GLU A 258 -20.13 -23.63 -11.70
CA GLU A 258 -20.14 -24.99 -12.24
C GLU A 258 -20.10 -24.93 -13.78
N GLY A 259 -19.45 -25.91 -14.40
CA GLY A 259 -19.20 -25.94 -15.85
C GLY A 259 -17.94 -25.19 -16.26
N ALA A 260 -18.07 -24.31 -17.25
CA ALA A 260 -16.98 -23.75 -18.04
C ALA A 260 -15.81 -23.17 -17.22
N VAL A 261 -14.60 -23.65 -17.51
CA VAL A 261 -13.34 -23.08 -17.02
C VAL A 261 -12.59 -22.40 -18.16
N TYR A 262 -12.45 -21.09 -18.04
CA TYR A 262 -11.84 -20.20 -19.01
C TYR A 262 -10.32 -20.15 -18.83
N ARG A 263 -9.57 -20.17 -19.94
CA ARG A 263 -8.11 -20.06 -19.97
C ARG A 263 -7.64 -18.74 -20.55
N PHE A 264 -6.61 -18.19 -19.93
CA PHE A 264 -5.90 -17.00 -20.40
C PHE A 264 -4.40 -17.27 -20.48
N PHE A 265 -3.75 -16.68 -21.47
CA PHE A 265 -2.31 -16.66 -21.63
C PHE A 265 -1.77 -15.26 -21.35
N ASN A 266 -0.87 -15.13 -20.38
CA ASN A 266 -0.18 -13.88 -20.10
C ASN A 266 1.00 -13.70 -21.06
N LYS A 267 0.91 -12.70 -21.93
CA LYS A 267 1.90 -12.45 -22.99
C LYS A 267 3.25 -11.95 -22.46
N ASP A 268 3.27 -11.40 -21.24
CA ASP A 268 4.47 -10.77 -20.69
C ASP A 268 5.41 -11.80 -20.05
N ASN A 269 4.85 -12.85 -19.44
CA ASN A 269 5.61 -13.86 -18.70
C ASN A 269 5.37 -15.31 -19.15
N GLY A 270 4.49 -15.53 -20.12
CA GLY A 270 4.22 -16.85 -20.70
C GLY A 270 3.39 -17.79 -19.80
N MET A 271 2.84 -17.30 -18.69
CA MET A 271 2.07 -18.10 -17.75
C MET A 271 0.59 -18.15 -18.10
N HIS A 272 -0.11 -19.18 -17.61
CA HIS A 272 -1.55 -19.34 -17.81
C HIS A 272 -2.34 -19.05 -16.53
N PHE A 273 -3.55 -18.57 -16.72
CA PHE A 273 -4.53 -18.29 -15.69
C PHE A 273 -5.85 -18.98 -16.06
N PHE A 274 -6.51 -19.58 -15.06
CA PHE A 274 -7.78 -20.30 -15.22
C PHE A 274 -8.85 -19.78 -14.25
N THR A 275 -10.07 -19.61 -14.73
CA THR A 275 -11.21 -19.21 -13.90
C THR A 275 -12.51 -19.84 -14.36
N SER A 276 -13.36 -20.26 -13.43
CA SER A 276 -14.75 -20.66 -13.71
C SER A 276 -15.70 -19.45 -13.77
N SER A 277 -15.25 -18.27 -13.33
CA SER A 277 -16.11 -17.11 -13.21
C SER A 277 -16.17 -16.31 -14.50
N ALA A 278 -17.38 -16.23 -15.06
CA ALA A 278 -17.67 -15.33 -16.17
C ALA A 278 -17.41 -13.86 -15.81
N ALA A 279 -17.65 -13.46 -14.55
CA ALA A 279 -17.40 -12.10 -14.09
C ALA A 279 -15.90 -11.79 -14.02
N GLU A 280 -15.08 -12.71 -13.48
CA GLU A 280 -13.62 -12.56 -13.46
C GLU A 280 -13.05 -12.59 -14.88
N ARG A 281 -13.53 -13.50 -15.74
CA ARG A 281 -13.19 -13.53 -17.17
C ARG A 281 -13.44 -12.18 -17.84
N ASP A 282 -14.65 -11.63 -17.69
CA ASP A 282 -15.03 -10.37 -18.32
C ASP A 282 -14.24 -9.19 -17.76
N ALA A 283 -13.93 -9.20 -16.45
CA ALA A 283 -13.07 -8.21 -15.83
C ALA A 283 -11.65 -8.27 -16.39
N VAL A 284 -11.02 -9.45 -16.44
CA VAL A 284 -9.65 -9.64 -16.98
C VAL A 284 -9.57 -9.18 -18.44
N ILE A 285 -10.54 -9.57 -19.29
CA ILE A 285 -10.62 -9.12 -20.69
C ILE A 285 -10.65 -7.58 -20.79
N LYS A 286 -11.39 -6.94 -19.89
CA LYS A 286 -11.60 -5.49 -19.91
C LYS A 286 -10.43 -4.69 -19.35
N THR A 287 -9.77 -5.18 -18.30
CA THR A 287 -8.86 -4.36 -17.48
C THR A 287 -7.39 -4.77 -17.59
N LEU A 288 -7.07 -5.98 -18.04
CA LEU A 288 -5.71 -6.51 -18.04
C LEU A 288 -5.21 -6.87 -19.46
N PRO A 289 -4.67 -5.88 -20.23
CA PRO A 289 -4.31 -6.07 -21.63
C PRO A 289 -3.14 -7.05 -21.88
N GLN A 290 -2.38 -7.41 -20.85
CA GLN A 290 -1.33 -8.42 -20.93
C GLN A 290 -1.87 -9.85 -21.06
N TYR A 291 -3.12 -10.09 -20.65
CA TYR A 291 -3.76 -11.39 -20.80
C TYR A 291 -4.47 -11.52 -22.15
N ARG A 292 -4.20 -12.61 -22.86
CA ARG A 292 -4.95 -13.06 -24.03
C ARG A 292 -5.96 -14.11 -23.59
N PHE A 293 -7.24 -13.85 -23.82
CA PHE A 293 -8.28 -14.86 -23.63
C PHE A 293 -8.13 -15.97 -24.67
N GLU A 294 -8.08 -17.23 -24.24
CA GLU A 294 -7.90 -18.40 -25.11
C GLU A 294 -9.19 -19.23 -25.27
N GLY A 295 -10.26 -18.82 -24.59
CA GLY A 295 -11.54 -19.52 -24.63
C GLY A 295 -11.80 -20.36 -23.39
N GLU A 296 -12.80 -21.22 -23.52
CA GLU A 296 -13.09 -22.29 -22.58
C GLU A 296 -12.10 -23.45 -22.80
N ALA A 297 -11.41 -23.87 -21.75
CA ALA A 297 -10.40 -24.92 -21.85
C ALA A 297 -10.95 -26.31 -21.54
N PHE A 298 -11.91 -26.38 -20.63
CA PHE A 298 -12.61 -27.59 -20.18
C PHE A 298 -13.80 -27.18 -19.30
N ASP A 299 -14.67 -28.14 -19.04
CA ASP A 299 -15.76 -28.04 -18.08
C ASP A 299 -15.35 -28.64 -16.73
N GLY A 300 -15.56 -27.90 -15.64
CA GLY A 300 -15.53 -28.45 -14.30
C GLY A 300 -16.78 -29.28 -13.98
N ALA A 301 -16.75 -30.02 -12.88
CA ALA A 301 -17.89 -30.84 -12.48
C ALA A 301 -19.16 -29.99 -12.23
N GLY A 302 -20.28 -30.43 -12.81
CA GLY A 302 -21.57 -29.76 -12.71
C GLY A 302 -22.28 -29.90 -11.35
N ALA A 303 -23.35 -29.11 -11.16
CA ALA A 303 -24.19 -29.15 -9.96
C ALA A 303 -24.66 -30.56 -9.59
N GLY A 304 -24.39 -30.95 -8.34
CA GLY A 304 -24.89 -32.21 -7.80
C GLY A 304 -24.28 -33.47 -8.42
N ALA A 305 -23.20 -33.33 -9.21
CA ALA A 305 -22.43 -34.48 -9.68
C ALA A 305 -21.88 -35.29 -8.50
N ALA A 306 -21.88 -36.62 -8.63
CA ALA A 306 -21.25 -37.51 -7.66
C ALA A 306 -19.72 -37.54 -7.88
N GLY A 307 -18.96 -37.96 -6.86
CA GLY A 307 -17.52 -38.18 -7.01
C GLY A 307 -16.66 -36.93 -7.19
N THR A 308 -17.21 -35.74 -6.92
CA THR A 308 -16.48 -34.47 -7.10
C THR A 308 -15.48 -34.18 -5.99
N ILE A 309 -14.40 -33.50 -6.36
CA ILE A 309 -13.39 -32.95 -5.47
C ILE A 309 -13.22 -31.45 -5.73
N ASP A 310 -12.77 -30.72 -4.72
CA ASP A 310 -12.48 -29.30 -4.85
C ASP A 310 -11.10 -29.08 -5.48
N VAL A 311 -11.01 -28.14 -6.41
CA VAL A 311 -9.72 -27.63 -6.92
C VAL A 311 -9.44 -26.30 -6.25
N PHE A 312 -8.36 -26.25 -5.49
CA PHE A 312 -7.91 -25.09 -4.72
C PHE A 312 -7.04 -24.16 -5.59
N ARG A 313 -7.28 -22.85 -5.51
CA ARG A 313 -6.50 -21.82 -6.23
C ARG A 313 -5.59 -21.08 -5.27
N PHE A 314 -4.40 -20.75 -5.75
CA PHE A 314 -3.44 -19.90 -5.06
C PHE A 314 -2.84 -18.87 -6.01
N PHE A 315 -2.55 -17.68 -5.50
CA PHE A 315 -1.83 -16.63 -6.21
C PHE A 315 -0.41 -16.48 -5.66
N ASN A 316 0.61 -16.69 -6.51
CA ASN A 316 2.01 -16.44 -6.16
C ASN A 316 2.32 -14.94 -6.29
N LYS A 317 2.44 -14.24 -5.17
CA LYS A 317 2.74 -12.80 -5.10
C LYS A 317 4.10 -12.43 -5.71
N THR A 318 5.02 -13.37 -5.80
CA THR A 318 6.38 -13.12 -6.32
C THR A 318 6.41 -13.20 -7.85
N THR A 319 5.78 -14.22 -8.43
CA THR A 319 5.83 -14.44 -9.89
C THR A 319 4.61 -13.91 -10.63
N GLY A 320 3.50 -13.71 -9.92
CA GLY A 320 2.18 -13.45 -10.51
C GLY A 320 1.49 -14.70 -11.08
N ALA A 321 2.04 -15.89 -10.83
CA ALA A 321 1.47 -17.15 -11.30
C ALA A 321 0.28 -17.59 -10.45
N HIS A 322 -0.65 -18.30 -11.06
CA HIS A 322 -1.66 -19.06 -10.31
C HIS A 322 -1.24 -20.53 -10.21
N PHE A 323 -1.54 -21.13 -9.07
CA PHE A 323 -1.33 -22.55 -8.79
C PHE A 323 -2.66 -23.21 -8.43
N TYR A 324 -2.89 -24.41 -8.97
CA TYR A 324 -4.13 -25.16 -8.80
C TYR A 324 -3.82 -26.58 -8.30
N THR A 325 -4.53 -27.02 -7.28
CA THR A 325 -4.40 -28.39 -6.78
C THR A 325 -5.71 -28.93 -6.25
N ALA A 326 -6.01 -30.20 -6.52
CA ALA A 326 -7.09 -30.92 -5.85
C ALA A 326 -6.58 -31.73 -4.63
N ASN A 327 -5.26 -31.72 -4.39
CA ASN A 327 -4.66 -32.43 -3.28
C ASN A 327 -4.72 -31.59 -2.01
N VAL A 328 -5.54 -32.03 -1.05
CA VAL A 328 -5.74 -31.39 0.25
C VAL A 328 -4.43 -31.26 1.05
N ALA A 329 -3.54 -32.25 0.99
CA ALA A 329 -2.26 -32.18 1.70
C ALA A 329 -1.29 -31.17 1.06
N GLU A 330 -1.28 -31.08 -0.28
CA GLU A 330 -0.50 -30.09 -1.03
C GLU A 330 -1.02 -28.67 -0.72
N ARG A 331 -2.35 -28.47 -0.75
CA ARG A 331 -3.00 -27.23 -0.30
C ARG A 331 -2.53 -26.83 1.10
N ASP A 332 -2.66 -27.73 2.07
CA ASP A 332 -2.32 -27.45 3.46
C ASP A 332 -0.83 -27.20 3.66
N GLN A 333 0.02 -27.83 2.86
CA GLN A 333 1.46 -27.58 2.85
C GLN A 333 1.76 -26.18 2.30
N VAL A 334 1.20 -25.80 1.15
CA VAL A 334 1.40 -24.46 0.55
C VAL A 334 0.96 -23.37 1.53
N ILE A 335 -0.24 -23.49 2.11
CA ILE A 335 -0.77 -22.56 3.14
C ILE A 335 0.20 -22.43 4.32
N ARG A 336 0.76 -23.55 4.77
CA ARG A 336 1.60 -23.58 5.98
C ARG A 336 3.02 -23.07 5.73
N THR A 337 3.59 -23.34 4.56
CA THR A 337 5.04 -23.22 4.35
C THR A 337 5.44 -22.15 3.34
N LEU A 338 4.55 -21.72 2.44
CA LEU A 338 4.90 -20.83 1.34
C LEU A 338 4.21 -19.46 1.49
N ALA A 339 4.85 -18.56 2.23
CA ALA A 339 4.31 -17.22 2.53
C ALA A 339 4.10 -16.32 1.30
N ASN A 340 4.74 -16.64 0.17
CA ASN A 340 4.57 -15.94 -1.10
C ASN A 340 3.30 -16.34 -1.85
N PHE A 341 2.57 -17.38 -1.41
CA PHE A 341 1.29 -17.76 -1.99
C PHE A 341 0.13 -17.28 -1.11
N ASP A 342 -0.84 -16.61 -1.73
CA ASP A 342 -2.13 -16.32 -1.12
C ASP A 342 -3.12 -17.42 -1.50
N TYR A 343 -3.81 -18.00 -0.52
CA TYR A 343 -4.88 -18.98 -0.75
C TYR A 343 -6.15 -18.27 -1.19
N GLU A 344 -6.64 -18.62 -2.37
CA GLU A 344 -7.83 -18.04 -3.01
C GLU A 344 -9.01 -19.02 -3.00
N GLY A 345 -9.09 -19.96 -2.06
CA GLY A 345 -10.28 -20.82 -1.95
C GLY A 345 -10.42 -21.87 -3.07
N VAL A 346 -11.66 -22.29 -3.32
CA VAL A 346 -12.02 -23.28 -4.35
C VAL A 346 -12.29 -22.56 -5.66
N ALA A 347 -11.55 -22.95 -6.71
CA ALA A 347 -11.62 -22.38 -8.05
C ALA A 347 -12.80 -22.95 -8.87
N TYR A 348 -13.00 -24.26 -8.76
CA TYR A 348 -14.04 -25.08 -9.39
C TYR A 348 -14.01 -26.49 -8.78
N LYS A 349 -15.01 -27.30 -9.12
CA LYS A 349 -15.02 -28.72 -8.80
C LYS A 349 -14.51 -29.54 -9.98
N ALA A 350 -13.87 -30.66 -9.67
CA ALA A 350 -13.37 -31.64 -10.63
C ALA A 350 -13.80 -33.05 -10.19
N TYR A 351 -13.43 -34.08 -10.93
CA TYR A 351 -13.71 -35.48 -10.61
C TYR A 351 -12.47 -36.17 -10.03
N ALA A 352 -12.68 -37.03 -9.03
CA ALA A 352 -11.60 -37.81 -8.40
C ALA A 352 -11.07 -38.95 -9.28
N SER A 353 -11.85 -39.39 -10.27
CA SER A 353 -11.50 -40.47 -11.17
C SER A 353 -12.15 -40.27 -12.54
N GLY A 354 -11.59 -40.86 -13.59
CA GLY A 354 -12.14 -40.79 -14.95
C GLY A 354 -13.40 -41.63 -15.19
N GLU A 355 -13.92 -42.34 -14.17
CA GLU A 355 -15.13 -43.19 -14.25
C GLU A 355 -15.25 -44.02 -15.55
N ASN A 356 -14.20 -44.80 -15.88
CA ASN A 356 -14.11 -45.59 -17.12
C ASN A 356 -14.16 -44.76 -18.43
N GLY A 357 -13.60 -43.56 -18.41
CA GLY A 357 -13.53 -42.66 -19.58
C GLY A 357 -14.75 -41.76 -19.73
N ALA A 358 -15.53 -41.58 -18.66
CA ALA A 358 -16.59 -40.56 -18.63
C ALA A 358 -16.04 -39.15 -18.41
N HIS A 359 -14.84 -39.04 -17.81
CA HIS A 359 -14.16 -37.77 -17.58
C HIS A 359 -12.72 -37.83 -18.08
N GLU A 360 -12.25 -36.71 -18.59
CA GLU A 360 -10.94 -36.53 -19.22
C GLU A 360 -9.87 -36.22 -18.18
N GLU A 361 -8.64 -36.68 -18.45
CA GLU A 361 -7.49 -36.40 -17.60
C GLU A 361 -7.02 -34.94 -17.76
N LEU A 362 -6.91 -34.20 -16.66
CA LEU A 362 -6.21 -32.91 -16.64
C LEU A 362 -4.73 -33.11 -16.31
N TYR A 363 -3.88 -32.90 -17.29
CA TYR A 363 -2.43 -33.07 -17.23
C TYR A 363 -1.77 -31.86 -16.58
N ARG A 364 -0.88 -32.08 -15.59
CA ARG A 364 -0.12 -31.04 -14.90
C ARG A 364 1.34 -31.07 -15.27
N PHE A 365 1.91 -29.88 -15.47
CA PHE A 365 3.32 -29.67 -15.75
C PHE A 365 3.89 -28.57 -14.87
N TYR A 366 5.14 -28.72 -14.45
CA TYR A 366 5.91 -27.68 -13.78
C TYR A 366 6.96 -27.07 -14.71
N ASN A 367 6.93 -25.75 -14.91
CA ASN A 367 7.92 -25.01 -15.69
C ASN A 367 9.05 -24.52 -14.78
N LYS A 368 10.25 -25.07 -14.97
CA LYS A 368 11.43 -24.76 -14.16
C LYS A 368 12.01 -23.36 -14.38
N GLN A 369 11.64 -22.69 -15.48
CA GLN A 369 12.13 -21.36 -15.79
C GLN A 369 11.28 -20.26 -15.16
N THR A 370 9.96 -20.46 -15.12
CA THR A 370 9.00 -19.46 -14.62
C THR A 370 8.51 -19.73 -13.20
N ASP A 371 8.88 -20.88 -12.62
CA ASP A 371 8.36 -21.36 -11.34
C ASP A 371 6.81 -21.35 -11.30
N ALA A 372 6.21 -21.91 -12.36
CA ALA A 372 4.76 -21.92 -12.55
C ALA A 372 4.29 -23.25 -13.10
N HIS A 373 3.01 -23.56 -12.88
CA HIS A 373 2.38 -24.76 -13.39
C HIS A 373 1.58 -24.48 -14.67
N PHE A 374 1.49 -25.48 -15.52
CA PHE A 374 0.64 -25.49 -16.71
C PHE A 374 -0.29 -26.71 -16.66
N TYR A 375 -1.50 -26.52 -17.16
CA TYR A 375 -2.56 -27.52 -17.11
C TYR A 375 -3.23 -27.63 -18.48
N THR A 376 -3.55 -28.85 -18.91
CA THR A 376 -4.33 -29.08 -20.14
C THR A 376 -5.13 -30.37 -20.07
N ALA A 377 -6.33 -30.37 -20.63
CA ALA A 377 -7.12 -31.58 -20.88
C ALA A 377 -6.84 -32.18 -22.28
N SER A 378 -6.07 -31.48 -23.12
CA SER A 378 -5.75 -31.92 -24.47
C SER A 378 -4.55 -32.87 -24.47
N GLU A 379 -4.78 -34.13 -24.84
CA GLU A 379 -3.69 -35.11 -25.04
C GLU A 379 -2.68 -34.64 -26.08
N ALA A 380 -3.15 -33.99 -27.15
CA ALA A 380 -2.28 -33.46 -28.19
C ALA A 380 -1.40 -32.32 -27.67
N GLU A 381 -1.93 -31.44 -26.80
CA GLU A 381 -1.15 -30.37 -26.17
C GLU A 381 -0.16 -30.94 -25.15
N ARG A 382 -0.58 -31.92 -24.34
CA ARG A 382 0.29 -32.69 -23.43
C ARG A 382 1.47 -33.28 -24.20
N ASP A 383 1.20 -34.03 -25.25
CA ASP A 383 2.22 -34.70 -26.05
C ASP A 383 3.14 -33.69 -26.73
N ALA A 384 2.60 -32.60 -27.28
CA ALA A 384 3.42 -31.53 -27.85
C ALA A 384 4.36 -30.93 -26.82
N ILE A 385 3.91 -30.63 -25.60
CA ILE A 385 4.75 -30.07 -24.52
C ILE A 385 5.85 -31.06 -24.14
N ILE A 386 5.52 -32.34 -23.92
CA ILE A 386 6.48 -33.39 -23.57
C ILE A 386 7.59 -33.50 -24.63
N HIS A 387 7.24 -33.42 -25.92
CA HIS A 387 8.20 -33.61 -27.01
C HIS A 387 8.99 -32.35 -27.37
N THR A 388 8.43 -31.15 -27.16
CA THR A 388 8.99 -29.91 -27.73
C THR A 388 9.50 -28.90 -26.70
N LEU A 389 9.04 -28.97 -25.44
CA LEU A 389 9.34 -27.94 -24.43
C LEU A 389 10.11 -28.52 -23.22
N PRO A 390 11.45 -28.59 -23.27
CA PRO A 390 12.27 -29.21 -22.23
C PRO A 390 12.30 -28.46 -20.88
N SER A 391 11.81 -27.23 -20.83
CA SER A 391 11.67 -26.46 -19.59
C SER A 391 10.53 -26.97 -18.69
N TYR A 392 9.58 -27.70 -19.28
CA TYR A 392 8.45 -28.28 -18.58
C TYR A 392 8.78 -29.70 -18.10
N SER A 393 8.39 -30.00 -16.87
CA SER A 393 8.41 -31.34 -16.30
C SER A 393 6.99 -31.84 -16.16
N TYR A 394 6.68 -32.95 -16.80
CA TYR A 394 5.38 -33.60 -16.68
C TYR A 394 5.21 -34.22 -15.29
N GLU A 395 4.16 -33.84 -14.59
CA GLU A 395 3.86 -34.31 -13.23
C GLU A 395 2.73 -35.34 -13.18
N GLY A 396 2.14 -35.67 -14.33
CA GLY A 396 1.05 -36.65 -14.43
C GLY A 396 -0.33 -36.01 -14.49
N VAL A 397 -1.33 -36.83 -14.21
CA VAL A 397 -2.74 -36.42 -14.10
C VAL A 397 -2.97 -35.78 -12.74
N ALA A 398 -3.47 -34.55 -12.70
CA ALA A 398 -3.80 -33.86 -11.46
C ALA A 398 -5.18 -34.26 -10.93
N TYR A 399 -6.18 -34.31 -11.82
CA TYR A 399 -7.58 -34.64 -11.56
C TYR A 399 -8.31 -34.78 -12.90
N TYR A 400 -9.62 -35.02 -12.89
CA TYR A 400 -10.41 -35.26 -14.10
C TYR A 400 -11.48 -34.17 -14.31
N VAL A 401 -11.78 -33.85 -15.57
CA VAL A 401 -12.67 -32.76 -16.03
C VAL A 401 -13.51 -33.24 -17.22
N ASP A 402 -14.48 -32.44 -17.68
CA ASP A 402 -15.23 -32.71 -18.90
C ASP A 402 -14.71 -31.83 -20.06
N PHE A 403 -14.99 -32.23 -21.31
CA PHE A 403 -14.67 -31.40 -22.48
C PHE A 403 -15.61 -30.20 -22.60
N ALA A 404 -15.01 -29.06 -22.99
CA ALA A 404 -15.71 -27.84 -23.41
C ALA A 404 -16.34 -27.95 -24.81
#